data_AF-A0A261EPN6-F1
#
_entry.id   AF-A0A261EPN6-F1
#
_cell.length_a   1.000
_cell.length_b   1.000
_cell.length_c   1.000
_cell.angle_alpha   90.00
_cell.angle_beta   90.00
_cell.angle_gamma   90.00
#
_symmetry.space_group_name_H-M   'P 1'
#
loop_
_entity.id
_entity.type
_entity.pdbx_description
1 polymer ?
#
loop_
_entity_poly.entity_id
_entity_poly.type
_entity_poly.pdbx_seq_one_letter_code
_entity_poly.pdbx_strand_id
1 'polypeptide(L)'
;RIRRFCRIANFCMYVNGFPSGTQADPFPEKIDPARVREFQRKYAVAETGRINLSTWLSLCVSCGDTSRKGTACDTRFEITDAHVATLIANGYRHVGRYINGGSFKELRDGEAERITAAGLDLFLIYEDGAELAYFTEEQGDR
;
A
#
# COMPACT_ATOMS: atom_id res chain seq x y z
N ARG A 1 16.74 -22.80 18.50
CA ARG A 1 16.26 -21.39 18.64
C ARG A 1 15.93 -20.77 17.28
N ILE A 2 16.88 -20.68 16.33
CA ILE A 2 16.64 -20.13 14.97
C ILE A 2 15.63 -20.95 14.13
N ARG A 3 15.68 -22.29 14.18
CA ARG A 3 14.79 -23.15 13.38
C ARG A 3 13.29 -22.95 13.65
N ARG A 4 12.92 -22.60 14.89
CA ARG A 4 11.53 -22.30 15.26
C ARG A 4 11.03 -21.00 14.61
N PHE A 5 11.90 -19.99 14.49
CA PHE A 5 11.56 -18.75 13.77
C PHE A 5 11.38 -19.00 12.27
N CYS A 6 12.15 -19.91 11.67
CA CYS A 6 11.94 -20.31 10.27
C CYS A 6 10.57 -20.95 10.07
N ARG A 7 10.13 -21.83 10.97
CA ARG A 7 8.77 -22.41 10.91
C ARG A 7 7.68 -21.34 11.00
N ILE A 8 7.79 -20.40 11.94
CA ILE A 8 6.82 -19.30 12.11
C ILE A 8 6.80 -18.43 10.85
N ALA A 9 7.96 -18.04 10.33
CA ALA A 9 8.04 -17.26 9.11
C ALA A 9 7.40 -17.99 7.92
N ASN A 10 7.67 -19.29 7.75
CA ASN A 10 7.06 -20.09 6.68
C ASN A 10 5.55 -20.29 6.88
N PHE A 11 5.07 -20.37 8.12
CA PHE A 11 3.63 -20.32 8.41
C PHE A 11 3.01 -18.98 7.99
N CYS A 12 3.61 -17.86 8.38
CA CYS A 12 3.14 -16.53 7.98
C CYS A 12 3.16 -16.37 6.45
N MET A 13 4.22 -16.82 5.78
CA MET A 13 4.31 -16.80 4.32
C MET A 13 3.20 -17.66 3.69
N TYR A 14 2.93 -18.86 4.22
CA TYR A 14 1.87 -19.75 3.75
C TYR A 14 0.48 -19.10 3.83
N VAL A 15 0.10 -18.52 4.99
CA VAL A 15 -1.22 -17.89 5.15
C VAL A 15 -1.37 -16.60 4.33
N ASN A 16 -0.26 -16.00 3.89
CA ASN A 16 -0.25 -14.89 2.94
C ASN A 16 -0.16 -15.34 1.47
N GLY A 17 -0.25 -16.65 1.18
CA GLY A 17 -0.27 -17.19 -0.19
C GLY A 17 1.10 -17.48 -0.80
N PHE A 18 2.16 -17.55 0.02
CA PHE A 18 3.54 -17.80 -0.42
C PHE A 18 4.13 -19.08 0.22
N PRO A 19 3.57 -20.27 -0.06
CA PRO A 19 4.07 -21.51 0.52
C PRO A 19 5.49 -21.84 0.03
N SER A 20 6.36 -22.24 0.96
CA SER A 20 7.76 -22.66 0.69
C SER A 20 8.04 -24.12 1.05
N GLY A 21 7.08 -24.79 1.70
CA GLY A 21 7.14 -26.19 2.10
C GLY A 21 6.48 -27.16 1.12
N THR A 22 6.46 -28.42 1.50
CA THR A 22 5.73 -29.49 0.79
C THR A 22 4.44 -29.84 1.52
N GLN A 23 3.59 -30.70 0.96
CA GLN A 23 2.40 -31.17 1.65
C GLN A 23 2.73 -31.94 2.96
N ALA A 24 3.86 -32.64 3.00
CA ALA A 24 4.30 -33.40 4.17
C ALA A 24 5.02 -32.53 5.23
N ASP A 25 5.67 -31.45 4.79
CA ASP A 25 6.30 -30.45 5.66
C ASP A 25 6.00 -29.03 5.13
N PRO A 26 4.83 -28.47 5.46
CA PRO A 26 4.39 -27.18 4.91
C PRO A 26 5.20 -25.99 5.46
N PHE A 27 5.87 -26.16 6.60
CA PHE A 27 6.60 -25.09 7.29
C PHE A 27 8.04 -25.53 7.61
N PRO A 28 8.90 -25.64 6.58
CA PRO A 28 10.24 -26.18 6.77
C PRO A 28 11.07 -25.32 7.73
N GLU A 29 12.09 -25.92 8.33
CA GLU A 29 13.03 -25.20 9.23
C GLU A 29 14.07 -24.35 8.50
N LYS A 30 13.86 -24.12 7.20
CA LYS A 30 14.69 -23.29 6.31
C LYS A 30 13.82 -22.29 5.56
N ILE A 31 14.36 -21.11 5.31
CA ILE A 31 13.73 -20.10 4.48
C ILE A 31 14.17 -20.31 3.03
N ASP A 32 13.22 -20.28 2.11
CA ASP A 32 13.49 -20.18 0.67
C ASP A 32 13.61 -18.70 0.26
N PRO A 33 14.82 -18.21 -0.09
CA PRO A 33 15.00 -16.82 -0.48
C PRO A 33 14.24 -16.42 -1.75
N ALA A 34 13.95 -17.36 -2.65
CA ALA A 34 13.18 -17.07 -3.85
C ALA A 34 11.73 -16.76 -3.49
N ARG A 35 11.11 -17.60 -2.65
CA ARG A 35 9.75 -17.36 -2.16
C ARG A 35 9.64 -16.07 -1.34
N VAL A 36 10.66 -15.74 -0.55
CA VAL A 36 10.71 -14.46 0.16
C VAL A 36 10.74 -13.28 -0.82
N ARG A 37 11.53 -13.34 -1.90
CA ARG A 37 11.55 -12.26 -2.90
C ARG A 37 10.20 -12.11 -3.60
N GLU A 38 9.49 -13.19 -3.87
CA GLU A 38 8.13 -13.12 -4.44
C GLU A 38 7.15 -12.37 -3.51
N PHE A 39 7.16 -12.69 -2.21
CA PHE A 39 6.39 -11.95 -1.22
C PHE A 39 6.83 -10.48 -1.18
N GLN A 40 8.13 -10.22 -1.08
CA GLN A 40 8.66 -8.86 -0.97
C GLN A 40 8.27 -8.00 -2.18
N ARG A 41 8.32 -8.57 -3.39
CA ARG A 41 7.85 -7.95 -4.61
C ARG A 41 6.35 -7.66 -4.56
N LYS A 42 5.53 -8.65 -4.18
CA LYS A 42 4.07 -8.51 -4.12
C LYS A 42 3.65 -7.37 -3.19
N TYR A 43 4.31 -7.24 -2.05
CA TYR A 43 4.00 -6.24 -1.01
C TYR A 43 4.83 -4.96 -1.14
N ALA A 44 5.56 -4.78 -2.24
CA ALA A 44 6.38 -3.60 -2.53
C ALA A 44 7.34 -3.22 -1.39
N VAL A 45 7.99 -4.22 -0.80
CA VAL A 45 9.12 -4.06 0.14
C VAL A 45 10.41 -4.53 -0.51
N ALA A 46 11.57 -4.15 0.05
CA ALA A 46 12.87 -4.46 -0.55
C ALA A 46 13.08 -5.99 -0.73
N GLU A 47 13.38 -6.41 -1.96
CA GLU A 47 13.58 -7.82 -2.38
C GLU A 47 14.91 -8.44 -1.89
N THR A 48 15.14 -8.42 -0.57
CA THR A 48 16.38 -8.93 0.04
C THR A 48 16.52 -10.45 0.02
N GLY A 49 15.41 -11.19 -0.18
CA GLY A 49 15.35 -12.65 -0.01
C GLY A 49 15.56 -13.12 1.43
N ARG A 50 15.52 -12.20 2.40
CA ARG A 50 15.67 -12.46 3.83
C ARG A 50 14.43 -11.97 4.57
N ILE A 51 14.04 -12.69 5.62
CA ILE A 51 13.02 -12.22 6.55
C ILE A 51 13.66 -11.17 7.48
N ASN A 52 13.84 -9.94 6.98
CA ASN A 52 14.31 -8.79 7.75
C ASN A 52 13.16 -8.12 8.52
N LEU A 53 13.43 -7.06 9.29
CA LEU A 53 12.42 -6.37 10.09
C LEU A 53 11.22 -5.91 9.25
N SER A 54 11.44 -5.27 8.11
CA SER A 54 10.36 -4.84 7.23
C SER A 54 9.52 -6.01 6.72
N THR A 55 10.15 -7.16 6.41
CA THR A 55 9.42 -8.38 6.00
C THR A 55 8.60 -8.95 7.15
N TRP A 56 9.13 -8.98 8.39
CA TRP A 56 8.37 -9.37 9.57
C TRP A 56 7.18 -8.46 9.83
N LEU A 57 7.38 -7.14 9.74
CA LEU A 57 6.30 -6.17 9.92
C LEU A 57 5.22 -6.36 8.85
N SER A 58 5.60 -6.54 7.58
CA SER A 58 4.63 -6.84 6.51
C SER A 58 3.89 -8.16 6.70
N LEU A 59 4.49 -9.15 7.35
CA LEU A 59 3.84 -10.45 7.62
C LEU A 59 2.91 -10.43 8.84
N CYS A 60 3.18 -9.58 9.83
CA CYS A 60 2.58 -9.68 11.16
C CYS A 60 1.82 -8.42 11.63
N VAL A 61 1.98 -7.29 10.96
CA VAL A 61 1.37 -6.01 11.34
C VAL A 61 0.56 -5.49 10.16
N SER A 62 -0.70 -5.13 10.41
CA SER A 62 -1.63 -4.70 9.35
C SER A 62 -1.14 -3.46 8.59
N CYS A 63 -0.45 -2.53 9.25
CA CYS A 63 0.16 -1.36 8.62
C CYS A 63 1.58 -1.59 8.10
N GLY A 64 2.16 -2.79 8.32
CA GLY A 64 3.51 -3.11 7.92
C GLY A 64 4.58 -2.22 8.55
N ASP A 65 5.64 -1.94 7.79
CA ASP A 65 6.72 -1.05 8.19
C ASP A 65 6.40 0.41 7.87
N THR A 66 6.08 1.19 8.91
CA THR A 66 5.71 2.62 8.79
C THR A 66 6.90 3.55 8.53
N SER A 67 8.14 3.05 8.60
CA SER A 67 9.32 3.83 8.22
C SER A 67 9.56 3.85 6.70
N ARG A 68 8.87 2.98 5.96
CA ARG A 68 8.99 2.89 4.50
C ARG A 68 8.37 4.11 3.84
N LYS A 69 9.19 4.87 3.11
CA LYS A 69 8.70 5.99 2.28
C LYS A 69 7.85 5.47 1.12
N GLY A 70 6.67 6.06 0.95
CA GLY A 70 5.84 5.87 -0.24
C GLY A 70 6.20 6.85 -1.35
N THR A 71 5.76 6.56 -2.57
CA THR A 71 5.82 7.46 -3.73
C THR A 71 4.46 8.02 -4.12
N ALA A 72 3.40 7.61 -3.42
CA ALA A 72 2.04 8.05 -3.62
C ALA A 72 1.46 8.58 -2.31
N CYS A 73 0.60 9.58 -2.39
CA CYS A 73 -0.21 10.06 -1.28
C CYS A 73 -1.60 10.46 -1.76
N ASP A 74 -2.58 10.43 -0.88
CA ASP A 74 -3.84 11.12 -1.04
C ASP A 74 -4.00 12.19 0.04
N THR A 75 -4.89 13.14 -0.18
CA THR A 75 -5.24 14.14 0.82
C THR A 75 -6.61 14.72 0.51
N ARG A 76 -7.30 15.19 1.54
CA ARG A 76 -8.53 15.99 1.40
C ARG A 76 -8.24 17.46 1.06
N PHE A 77 -7.02 17.92 1.31
CA PHE A 77 -6.66 19.32 1.14
C PHE A 77 -6.31 19.61 -0.32
N GLU A 78 -6.59 20.83 -0.78
CA GLU A 78 -6.15 21.29 -2.10
C GLU A 78 -4.63 21.21 -2.21
N ILE A 79 -4.13 20.70 -3.34
CA ILE A 79 -2.74 20.65 -3.72
C ILE A 79 -2.35 21.98 -4.38
N THR A 80 -1.84 22.90 -3.59
CA THR A 80 -1.28 24.18 -4.04
C THR A 80 0.10 24.01 -4.67
N ASP A 81 0.66 25.04 -5.30
CA ASP A 81 2.01 25.00 -5.86
C ASP A 81 3.08 24.67 -4.78
N ALA A 82 2.87 25.16 -3.55
CA ALA A 82 3.73 24.85 -2.42
C ALA A 82 3.64 23.37 -2.02
N HIS A 83 2.44 22.78 -2.08
CA HIS A 83 2.27 21.34 -1.86
C HIS A 83 2.95 20.53 -2.96
N VAL A 84 2.77 20.89 -4.24
CA VAL A 84 3.46 20.24 -5.38
C VAL A 84 4.98 20.23 -5.17
N ALA A 85 5.57 21.38 -4.86
CA ALA A 85 7.01 21.48 -4.62
C ALA A 85 7.47 20.58 -3.46
N THR A 86 6.68 20.54 -2.38
CA THR A 86 6.94 19.68 -1.21
C THR A 86 6.87 18.20 -1.58
N LEU A 87 5.86 17.79 -2.35
CA LEU A 87 5.67 16.41 -2.78
C LEU A 87 6.83 15.93 -3.66
N ILE A 88 7.22 16.73 -4.66
CA ILE A 88 8.36 16.42 -5.53
C ILE A 88 9.66 16.31 -4.72
N ALA A 89 9.93 17.27 -3.82
CA ALA A 89 11.12 17.28 -2.98
C ALA A 89 11.20 16.04 -2.06
N ASN A 90 10.05 15.49 -1.66
CA ASN A 90 9.98 14.28 -0.84
C ASN A 90 9.93 12.97 -1.66
N GLY A 91 10.01 13.05 -3.00
CA GLY A 91 10.06 11.88 -3.88
C GLY A 91 8.70 11.29 -4.25
N TYR A 92 7.61 12.00 -3.99
CA TYR A 92 6.28 11.60 -4.47
C TYR A 92 6.18 11.76 -5.99
N ARG A 93 5.32 10.93 -6.58
CA ARG A 93 5.05 10.82 -8.02
C ARG A 93 3.57 10.74 -8.33
N HIS A 94 2.78 10.16 -7.42
CA HIS A 94 1.34 9.99 -7.61
C HIS A 94 0.57 10.72 -6.51
N VAL A 95 -0.49 11.44 -6.89
CA VAL A 95 -1.32 12.21 -5.98
C VAL A 95 -2.78 11.79 -6.15
N GLY A 96 -3.41 11.42 -5.04
CA GLY A 96 -4.80 11.03 -4.97
C GLY A 96 -5.66 12.20 -4.54
N ARG A 97 -6.70 12.52 -5.32
CA ARG A 97 -7.65 13.58 -4.97
C ARG A 97 -9.08 13.13 -5.11
N TYR A 98 -9.91 13.57 -4.17
CA TYR A 98 -11.30 13.20 -4.09
C TYR A 98 -12.11 13.95 -5.16
N ILE A 99 -12.97 13.26 -5.90
CA ILE A 99 -13.88 13.87 -6.88
C ILE A 99 -15.29 14.10 -6.33
N ASN A 100 -15.47 13.82 -5.04
CA ASN A 100 -16.73 13.99 -4.33
C ASN A 100 -16.47 14.58 -2.93
N GLY A 101 -17.53 15.08 -2.29
CA GLY A 101 -17.47 15.71 -0.97
C GLY A 101 -17.60 17.23 -0.97
N GLY A 102 -17.99 17.82 -2.11
CA GLY A 102 -18.38 19.22 -2.24
C GLY A 102 -17.25 20.19 -1.90
N SER A 103 -17.54 21.18 -1.05
CA SER A 103 -16.54 22.18 -0.67
C SER A 103 -15.49 21.68 0.34
N PHE A 104 -15.57 20.44 0.83
CA PHE A 104 -14.70 19.97 1.91
C PHE A 104 -13.42 19.29 1.41
N LYS A 105 -13.55 18.19 0.66
CA LYS A 105 -12.41 17.33 0.27
C LYS A 105 -12.15 17.25 -1.24
N GLU A 106 -13.09 17.76 -2.02
CA GLU A 106 -13.11 17.63 -3.48
C GLU A 106 -11.94 18.37 -4.14
N LEU A 107 -11.50 17.84 -5.27
CA LEU A 107 -10.56 18.43 -6.21
C LEU A 107 -11.05 19.82 -6.63
N ARG A 108 -10.16 20.81 -6.67
CA ARG A 108 -10.49 22.20 -6.99
C ARG A 108 -10.24 22.52 -8.46
N ASP A 109 -10.93 23.54 -8.95
CA ASP A 109 -10.71 24.08 -10.29
C ASP A 109 -9.23 24.46 -10.48
N GLY A 110 -8.62 23.99 -11.57
CA GLY A 110 -7.19 24.22 -11.86
C GLY A 110 -6.22 23.33 -11.07
N GLU A 111 -6.69 22.56 -10.08
CA GLU A 111 -5.83 21.70 -9.26
C GLU A 111 -5.27 20.52 -10.07
N ALA A 112 -6.07 19.92 -10.93
CA ALA A 112 -5.64 18.81 -11.79
C ALA A 112 -4.55 19.22 -12.78
N GLU A 113 -4.73 20.37 -13.42
CA GLU A 113 -3.75 20.96 -14.34
C GLU A 113 -2.46 21.28 -13.61
N ARG A 114 -2.54 21.84 -12.39
CA ARG A 114 -1.38 22.14 -11.56
C ARG A 114 -0.57 20.89 -11.21
N ILE A 115 -1.23 19.81 -10.80
CA ILE A 115 -0.59 18.52 -10.47
C ILE A 115 0.10 17.94 -11.71
N THR A 116 -0.63 17.84 -12.82
CA THR A 116 -0.14 17.17 -14.03
C THR A 116 0.92 17.99 -14.78
N ALA A 117 0.79 19.32 -14.83
CA ALA A 117 1.81 20.21 -15.40
C ALA A 117 3.15 20.17 -14.65
N ALA A 118 3.13 19.82 -13.36
CA ALA A 118 4.32 19.61 -12.55
C ALA A 118 4.95 18.21 -12.74
N GLY A 119 4.38 17.36 -13.59
CA GLY A 119 4.89 16.01 -13.87
C GLY A 119 4.52 14.96 -12.81
N LEU A 120 3.51 15.23 -11.98
CA LEU A 120 2.92 14.25 -11.06
C LEU A 120 1.72 13.55 -11.73
N ASP A 121 1.54 12.28 -11.45
CA ASP A 121 0.37 11.53 -11.88
C ASP A 121 -0.80 11.76 -10.90
N LEU A 122 -1.98 12.08 -11.44
CA LEU A 122 -3.21 12.22 -10.67
C LEU A 122 -4.02 10.93 -10.73
N PHE A 123 -4.47 10.43 -9.56
CA PHE A 123 -5.51 9.41 -9.49
C PHE A 123 -6.72 9.95 -8.73
N LEU A 124 -7.91 9.63 -9.22
CA LEU A 124 -9.17 10.16 -8.71
C LEU A 124 -9.77 9.19 -7.69
N ILE A 125 -10.24 9.73 -6.57
CA ILE A 125 -10.82 8.97 -5.47
C ILE A 125 -12.30 9.34 -5.35
N TYR A 126 -13.16 8.34 -5.37
CA TYR A 126 -14.54 8.48 -4.93
C TYR A 126 -14.69 7.79 -3.58
N GLU A 127 -15.14 8.53 -2.57
CA GLU A 127 -15.34 7.99 -1.22
C GLU A 127 -16.59 8.59 -0.60
N ASP A 128 -17.62 7.78 -0.43
CA ASP A 128 -18.87 8.15 0.23
C ASP A 128 -19.46 6.95 0.99
N GLY A 129 -20.39 7.23 1.89
CA GLY A 129 -21.01 6.23 2.75
C GLY A 129 -20.18 5.93 4.00
N ALA A 130 -20.83 6.05 5.16
CA ALA A 130 -20.24 5.69 6.46
C ALA A 130 -21.08 4.63 7.21
N GLU A 131 -22.24 4.26 6.68
CA GLU A 131 -23.22 3.40 7.34
C GLU A 131 -23.73 2.31 6.39
N LEU A 132 -24.06 1.13 6.94
CA LEU A 132 -24.48 -0.02 6.14
C LEU A 132 -25.67 0.28 5.22
N ALA A 133 -26.62 1.09 5.69
CA ALA A 133 -27.82 1.45 4.93
C ALA A 133 -27.54 2.29 3.67
N TYR A 134 -26.36 2.92 3.59
CA TYR A 134 -25.94 3.67 2.41
C TYR A 134 -25.63 2.74 1.22
N PHE A 135 -25.16 1.51 1.49
CA PHE A 135 -24.68 0.60 0.46
C PHE A 135 -25.85 -0.22 -0.13
N THR A 136 -26.58 0.40 -1.05
CA THR A 136 -27.64 -0.23 -1.85
C THR A 136 -27.22 -0.34 -3.32
N GLU A 137 -27.84 -1.27 -4.06
CA GLU A 137 -27.64 -1.41 -5.52
C GLU A 137 -27.94 -0.08 -6.23
N GLU A 138 -29.07 0.57 -5.89
CA GLU A 138 -29.45 1.87 -6.47
C GLU A 138 -28.41 2.97 -6.25
N GLN A 139 -27.71 2.97 -5.10
CA GLN A 139 -26.67 3.95 -4.82
C GLN A 139 -25.37 3.65 -5.60
N GLY A 140 -25.11 2.39 -5.94
CA GLY A 140 -23.95 1.98 -6.74
C GLY A 140 -24.08 2.24 -8.24
N ASP A 141 -25.31 2.42 -8.73
CA ASP A 141 -25.61 2.72 -10.13
C ASP A 141 -25.49 4.21 -10.51
N ARG A 142 -25.19 5.08 -9.54
CA ARG A 142 -25.05 6.55 -9.70
C ARG A 142 -23.61 6.98 -9.96
#